data_AF-B7KMU7-F1
#
_entry.id   AF-B7KMU7-F1
#
_cell.length_a   1.000
_cell.length_b   1.000
_cell.length_c   1.000
_cell.angle_alpha   90.00
_cell.angle_beta   90.00
_cell.angle_gamma   90.00
#
_symmetry.space_group_name_H-M   'P 1'
#
loop_
_entity.id
_entity.type
_entity.pdbx_description
1 polymer ?
#
loop_
_entity_poly.entity_id
_entity_poly.type
_entity_poly.pdbx_seq_one_letter_code
_entity_poly.pdbx_strand_id
1 'polypeptide(L)'
;MPAYKRHAKIDSFGQLIITEPINLPPGEVEVIILQPVTIKIDSPSEATVSPHEIPPKKLKSGVKSLKELLENAPPIPPDFDPSQARWEALKEKYDL
;
A
#
# COMPACT_ATOMS: atom_id res chain seq x y z
N MET A 1 0.30 24.53 9.17
CA MET A 1 -1.11 24.33 9.56
C MET A 1 -1.25 22.97 10.20
N PRO A 2 -1.83 22.86 11.41
CA PRO A 2 -2.09 21.56 12.03
C PRO A 2 -3.28 20.87 11.36
N ALA A 3 -3.22 19.55 11.22
CA ALA A 3 -4.31 18.73 10.69
C ALA A 3 -4.75 17.71 11.74
N TYR A 4 -6.05 17.43 11.80
CA TYR A 4 -6.64 16.48 12.75
C TYR A 4 -7.16 15.26 12.00
N LYS A 5 -6.71 14.07 12.39
CA LYS A 5 -7.31 12.82 11.92
C LYS A 5 -8.48 12.43 12.82
N ARG A 6 -9.66 12.26 12.25
CA ARG A 6 -10.87 11.83 12.95
C ARG A 6 -11.58 10.74 12.15
N HIS A 7 -12.30 9.89 12.86
CA HIS A 7 -13.17 8.92 12.21
C HIS A 7 -14.38 9.62 11.61
N ALA A 8 -14.57 9.41 10.32
CA ALA A 8 -15.71 9.90 9.57
C ALA A 8 -16.15 8.84 8.57
N LYS A 9 -17.43 8.88 8.19
CA LYS A 9 -18.03 7.99 7.21
C LYS A 9 -18.80 8.79 6.17
N ILE A 10 -18.94 8.21 4.98
CA ILE A 10 -19.88 8.70 3.97
C ILE A 10 -21.19 7.93 4.14
N ASP A 11 -22.31 8.62 4.25
CA ASP A 11 -23.62 7.99 4.34
C ASP A 11 -24.15 7.56 2.95
N SER A 12 -25.33 6.95 2.91
CA SER A 12 -25.97 6.50 1.65
C SER A 12 -26.37 7.64 0.72
N PHE A 13 -26.40 8.88 1.22
CA PHE A 13 -26.70 10.08 0.46
C PHE A 13 -25.42 10.79 -0.01
N GLY A 14 -24.23 10.25 0.32
CA GLY A 14 -22.95 10.84 -0.05
C GLY A 14 -22.46 11.94 0.90
N GLN A 15 -23.05 12.10 2.08
CA GLN A 15 -22.68 13.13 3.06
C GLN A 15 -21.57 12.64 3.98
N LEU A 16 -20.60 13.53 4.27
CA LEU A 16 -19.54 13.27 5.23
C LEU A 16 -20.04 13.49 6.66
N ILE A 17 -20.02 12.43 7.47
CA ILE A 17 -20.42 12.46 8.87
C ILE A 17 -19.20 12.14 9.74
N ILE A 18 -18.81 13.08 10.58
CA ILE A 18 -17.76 12.87 11.59
C ILE A 18 -18.41 12.18 12.79
N THR A 19 -17.93 10.99 13.16
CA THR A 19 -18.53 10.18 14.23
C THR A 19 -18.00 10.53 15.62
N GLU A 20 -16.93 11.33 15.69
CA GLU A 20 -16.25 11.72 16.93
C GLU A 20 -16.32 13.23 17.15
N PRO A 21 -16.38 13.69 18.41
CA PRO A 21 -16.35 15.12 18.71
C PRO A 21 -15.01 15.74 18.31
N ILE A 22 -15.09 16.95 17.76
CA ILE A 22 -13.94 17.78 17.43
C ILE A 22 -13.86 18.93 18.43
N ASN A 23 -12.70 19.08 19.06
CA ASN A 23 -12.40 20.19 19.97
C ASN A 23 -11.63 21.27 19.22
N LEU A 24 -12.33 22.04 18.38
CA LEU A 24 -11.78 23.18 17.66
C LEU A 24 -12.55 24.45 18.05
N PRO A 25 -11.88 25.61 18.10
CA PRO A 25 -12.56 26.88 18.27
C PRO A 25 -13.52 27.12 17.09
N PRO A 26 -14.61 27.89 17.29
CA PRO A 26 -15.49 28.28 16.20
C PRO A 26 -14.73 29.02 15.10
N GLY A 27 -14.91 28.61 13.86
CA GLY A 27 -14.23 29.19 12.70
C GLY A 27 -14.45 28.37 11.44
N GLU A 28 -14.02 28.90 10.31
CA GLU A 28 -14.02 28.17 9.03
C GLU A 28 -12.90 27.12 9.03
N VAL A 29 -13.21 25.95 8.47
CA VAL A 29 -12.27 24.84 8.35
C VAL A 29 -12.38 24.23 6.95
N GLU A 30 -11.24 23.79 6.43
CA GLU A 30 -11.17 23.03 5.17
C GLU A 30 -11.15 21.53 5.46
N VAL A 31 -11.75 20.74 4.58
CA VAL A 31 -11.80 19.27 4.70
C VAL A 31 -11.02 18.64 3.55
N ILE A 32 -10.05 17.79 3.90
CA ILE A 32 -9.25 17.02 2.93
C ILE A 32 -9.70 15.55 2.99
N ILE A 33 -10.16 15.02 1.86
CA ILE A 33 -10.62 13.62 1.75
C ILE A 33 -9.55 12.82 0.99
N LEU A 34 -8.95 11.85 1.68
CA LEU A 34 -8.00 10.92 1.07
C LEU A 34 -8.70 9.60 0.80
N GLN A 35 -8.95 9.30 -0.48
CA GLN A 35 -9.49 8.01 -0.89
C GLN A 35 -8.32 7.08 -1.28
N PRO A 36 -8.18 5.91 -0.65
CA PRO A 36 -7.28 4.90 -1.17
C PRO A 36 -7.84 4.42 -2.52
N VAL A 37 -7.04 4.55 -3.58
CA VAL A 37 -7.37 3.94 -4.88
C VAL A 37 -7.36 2.44 -4.68
N THR A 38 -8.53 1.86 -4.45
CA THR A 38 -8.73 0.42 -4.56
C THR A 38 -8.77 0.14 -6.05
N ILE A 39 -7.65 -0.37 -6.57
CA ILE A 39 -7.62 -0.99 -7.89
C ILE A 39 -8.65 -2.12 -7.80
N LYS A 40 -9.81 -1.94 -8.45
CA LYS A 40 -10.76 -3.03 -8.66
C LYS A 40 -10.05 -4.04 -9.55
N ILE A 41 -9.45 -5.04 -8.92
CA ILE A 41 -9.12 -6.28 -9.60
C ILE A 41 -10.48 -6.97 -9.70
N ASP A 42 -11.12 -6.86 -10.87
CA ASP A 42 -12.20 -7.79 -11.23
C ASP A 42 -11.61 -9.19 -11.10
N SER A 43 -11.97 -9.86 -10.00
CA SER A 43 -11.64 -11.26 -9.79
C SER A 43 -12.66 -12.08 -10.57
N PRO A 44 -12.19 -13.06 -11.36
CA PRO A 44 -12.86 -14.33 -11.37
C PRO A 44 -11.98 -15.35 -10.69
N SER A 45 -12.64 -16.17 -9.87
CA SER A 45 -12.16 -17.44 -9.32
C SER A 45 -11.17 -17.34 -8.17
N GLU A 46 -11.74 -17.61 -7.00
CA GLU A 46 -11.24 -18.63 -6.07
C GLU A 46 -10.20 -19.54 -6.73
N ALA A 47 -8.94 -19.34 -6.35
CA ALA A 47 -7.88 -20.31 -6.51
C ALA A 47 -7.09 -20.28 -5.22
N THR A 48 -7.32 -21.30 -4.39
CA THR A 48 -6.40 -21.74 -3.35
C THR A 48 -5.01 -21.91 -3.99
N VAL A 49 -4.18 -20.86 -3.96
CA VAL A 49 -2.79 -20.98 -4.37
C VAL A 49 -2.02 -21.58 -3.20
N SER A 50 -2.01 -22.91 -3.24
CA SER A 50 -0.93 -23.74 -2.72
C SER A 50 0.43 -23.13 -3.12
N PRO A 51 1.45 -23.14 -2.24
CA PRO A 51 2.68 -22.41 -2.44
C PRO A 51 3.60 -23.12 -3.43
N HIS A 52 3.30 -23.11 -4.73
CA HIS A 52 4.24 -23.60 -5.74
C HIS A 52 4.22 -22.73 -7.02
N GLU A 53 5.42 -22.24 -7.34
CA GLU A 53 5.92 -21.89 -8.68
C GLU A 53 5.24 -20.72 -9.39
N ILE A 54 5.55 -19.50 -8.94
CA ILE A 54 5.46 -18.31 -9.81
C ILE A 54 6.77 -18.26 -10.62
N PRO A 55 6.75 -18.42 -11.96
CA PRO A 55 7.96 -18.28 -12.75
C PRO A 55 8.50 -16.86 -12.64
N PRO A 56 9.84 -16.66 -12.63
CA PRO A 56 10.45 -15.34 -12.43
C PRO A 56 9.97 -14.39 -13.53
N LYS A 57 9.15 -13.40 -13.14
CA LYS A 57 8.63 -12.37 -14.03
C LYS A 57 9.82 -11.54 -14.51
N LYS A 58 10.31 -11.83 -15.72
CA LYS A 58 11.45 -11.14 -16.33
C LYS A 58 11.14 -9.64 -16.47
N LEU A 59 11.61 -8.83 -15.52
CA LEU A 59 11.51 -7.38 -15.57
C LEU A 59 12.42 -6.88 -16.69
N LYS A 60 11.83 -6.33 -17.76
CA LYS A 60 12.60 -5.77 -18.87
C LYS A 60 13.09 -4.38 -18.48
N SER A 61 14.37 -4.24 -18.11
CA SER A 61 14.99 -2.93 -17.90
C SER A 61 15.45 -2.33 -19.23
N GLY A 62 15.30 -1.01 -19.40
CA GLY A 62 15.81 -0.27 -20.57
C GLY A 62 17.33 -0.06 -20.55
N VAL A 63 17.97 -0.29 -19.41
CA VAL A 63 19.40 -0.08 -19.18
C VAL A 63 20.14 -1.40 -19.36
N LYS A 64 21.06 -1.46 -20.34
CA LYS A 64 21.77 -2.69 -20.72
C LYS A 64 22.49 -3.37 -19.54
N SER A 65 23.12 -2.58 -18.66
CA SER A 65 23.84 -3.08 -17.48
C SER A 65 22.94 -3.72 -16.42
N LEU A 66 21.66 -3.33 -16.35
CA LEU A 66 20.70 -3.89 -15.41
C LEU A 66 19.99 -5.13 -15.97
N LYS A 67 20.00 -5.35 -17.29
CA LYS A 67 19.35 -6.52 -17.89
C LYS A 67 19.97 -7.82 -17.43
N GLU A 68 21.30 -7.91 -17.52
CA GLU A 68 22.04 -9.11 -17.15
C GLU A 68 21.87 -9.43 -15.66
N LEU A 69 21.83 -8.40 -14.81
CA LEU A 69 21.59 -8.56 -13.37
C LEU A 69 20.16 -9.04 -13.06
N LEU A 70 19.15 -8.52 -13.77
CA LEU A 70 17.75 -8.91 -13.60
C LEU A 70 17.42 -10.30 -14.18
N GLU A 71 18.14 -10.71 -15.23
CA GLU A 71 17.95 -12.03 -15.86
C GLU A 71 18.61 -13.16 -15.06
N ASN A 72 19.68 -12.89 -14.32
CA ASN A 72 20.38 -13.85 -13.46
C ASN A 72 19.99 -13.78 -11.97
N ALA A 73 19.00 -12.96 -11.62
CA ALA A 73 18.57 -12.83 -10.23
C ALA A 73 18.00 -14.17 -9.71
N PRO A 74 18.38 -14.62 -8.50
CA PRO A 74 17.84 -15.84 -7.92
C PRO A 74 16.33 -15.70 -7.67
N PRO A 75 15.57 -16.80 -7.77
CA PRO A 75 14.16 -16.79 -7.44
C PRO A 75 13.95 -16.38 -5.97
N ILE A 76 12.89 -15.61 -5.74
CA ILE A 76 12.53 -15.13 -4.41
C ILE A 76 12.16 -16.35 -3.55
N PRO A 77 12.67 -16.48 -2.32
CA PRO A 77 12.27 -17.55 -1.40
C PRO A 77 10.76 -17.56 -1.15
N PRO A 78 10.12 -18.72 -1.02
CA PRO A 78 8.68 -18.83 -0.78
C PRO A 78 8.23 -18.19 0.55
N ASP A 79 9.13 -18.06 1.53
CA ASP A 79 8.87 -17.43 2.83
C ASP A 79 9.16 -15.91 2.85
N PHE A 80 9.45 -15.30 1.69
CA PHE A 80 9.80 -13.88 1.63
C PHE A 80 8.55 -12.99 1.80
N ASP A 81 8.42 -12.34 2.96
CA ASP A 81 7.45 -11.27 3.15
C ASP A 81 8.05 -9.90 2.76
N PRO A 82 7.58 -9.28 1.65
CA PRO A 82 8.05 -7.96 1.23
C PRO A 82 7.74 -6.86 2.24
N SER A 83 6.74 -7.05 3.09
CA SER A 83 6.35 -6.07 4.12
C SER A 83 7.35 -6.11 5.27
N GLN A 84 7.64 -7.30 5.81
CA GLN A 84 8.67 -7.49 6.83
C GLN A 84 10.05 -7.02 6.35
N ALA A 85 10.47 -7.38 5.13
CA ALA A 85 11.78 -6.98 4.60
C ALA A 85 11.92 -5.45 4.50
N ARG A 86 10.85 -4.74 4.13
CA ARG A 86 10.83 -3.27 4.13
C ARG A 86 10.93 -2.70 5.54
N TRP A 87 10.23 -3.31 6.50
CA TRP A 87 10.26 -2.89 7.91
C TRP A 87 11.64 -3.11 8.54
N GLU A 88 12.29 -4.24 8.28
CA GLU A 88 13.65 -4.52 8.77
C GLU A 88 14.67 -3.54 8.18
N ALA A 89 14.60 -3.25 6.87
CA ALA A 89 15.47 -2.28 6.23
C ALA A 89 15.28 -0.85 6.79
N LEU A 90 14.04 -0.48 7.13
CA LEU A 90 13.76 0.79 7.81
C LEU A 90 14.28 0.78 9.24
N LYS A 91 14.16 -0.34 9.95
CA LYS A 91 14.66 -0.49 11.31
C LYS A 91 16.18 -0.32 11.37
N GLU A 92 16.90 -0.99 10.48
CA GLU A 92 18.36 -0.87 10.35
C GLU A 92 18.78 0.55 9.94
N LYS A 93 18.04 1.19 9.03
CA LYS A 93 18.39 2.54 8.56
C LYS A 93 18.14 3.64 9.59
N TYR A 94 17.12 3.48 10.43
CA TYR A 94 16.66 4.51 11.36
C TYR A 94 16.94 4.16 12.83
N ASP A 95 17.71 3.09 13.10
CA ASP A 95 18.01 2.56 14.45
C ASP A 95 16.75 2.48 15.35
N LEU A 96 15.64 1.96 14.78
CA LEU A 96 14.35 1.84 15.47
C LEU A 96 14.27 0.64 16.43
#